data_AF-X1G028-F1
#
_entry.id   AF-X1G028-F1
#
_cell.length_a   1.000
_cell.length_b   1.000
_cell.length_c   1.000
_cell.angle_alpha   90.00
_cell.angle_beta   90.00
_cell.angle_gamma   90.00
#
_symmetry.space_group_name_H-M   'P 1'
#
loop_
_entity.id
_entity.type
_entity.pdbx_description
1 polymer ?
#
loop_
_entity_poly.entity_id
_entity_poly.type
_entity_poly.pdbx_seq_one_letter_code
_entity_poly.pdbx_strand_id
1 'polypeptide(L)'
;LAKRDRYWMGGIYEFLGLKEKTITVTEEGVTRIEGLLQIKNLYDEKNMSVQHHIIQSLKAQRLFKKDVDYIVKNGEVIIVDEFTGRLMFGRRYSDGLHQAIEAKEGVVIARENQTLATSSFILLIIS
;
A
#
# COMPACT_ATOMS: atom_id res chain seq x y z
N LEU A 1 -15.26 31.12 -6.57
CA LEU A 1 -16.09 30.08 -5.92
C LEU A 1 -15.33 28.77 -5.61
N ALA A 2 -14.01 28.65 -5.84
CA ALA A 2 -13.31 27.35 -5.89
C ALA A 2 -12.37 26.98 -4.71
N LYS A 3 -12.68 27.36 -3.46
CA LYS A 3 -11.90 26.89 -2.28
C LYS A 3 -12.74 26.44 -1.08
N ARG A 4 -14.03 26.84 -0.97
CA ARG A 4 -14.89 26.50 0.16
C ARG A 4 -15.60 25.14 0.02
N ASP A 5 -15.91 24.71 -1.20
CA ASP A 5 -16.76 23.52 -1.42
C ASP A 5 -16.02 22.19 -1.13
N ARG A 6 -14.68 22.21 -1.16
CA ARG A 6 -13.87 21.02 -0.84
C ARG A 6 -13.98 20.56 0.62
N TYR A 7 -14.30 21.49 1.54
CA TYR A 7 -14.37 21.19 2.98
C TYR A 7 -15.69 20.48 3.36
N TRP A 8 -16.77 20.73 2.62
CA TRP A 8 -18.07 20.07 2.81
C TRP A 8 -18.21 18.79 1.99
N MET A 9 -17.56 18.71 0.83
CA MET A 9 -17.67 17.56 -0.06
C MET A 9 -16.66 16.44 0.23
N GLY A 10 -15.64 16.65 1.09
CA GLY A 10 -14.60 15.65 1.37
C GLY A 10 -15.15 14.29 1.82
N GLY A 11 -16.06 14.30 2.80
CA GLY A 11 -16.75 13.08 3.25
C GLY A 11 -17.72 12.50 2.20
N ILE A 12 -18.24 13.35 1.30
CA ILE A 12 -19.11 12.92 0.20
C ILE A 12 -18.28 12.23 -0.90
N TYR A 13 -17.05 12.67 -1.18
CA TYR A 13 -16.15 11.99 -2.13
C TYR A 13 -15.74 10.58 -1.66
N GLU A 14 -15.56 10.41 -0.35
CA GLU A 14 -15.31 9.12 0.29
C GLU A 14 -16.55 8.21 0.20
N PHE A 15 -17.75 8.78 0.37
CA PHE A 15 -19.03 8.07 0.21
C PHE A 15 -19.40 7.76 -1.25
N LEU A 16 -18.87 8.52 -2.21
CA LEU A 16 -19.11 8.37 -3.66
C LEU A 16 -18.03 7.53 -4.38
N GLY A 17 -17.05 6.96 -3.67
CA GLY A 17 -16.07 6.01 -4.24
C GLY A 17 -15.02 6.61 -5.20
N LEU A 18 -14.87 7.94 -5.27
CA LEU A 18 -14.09 8.63 -6.31
C LEU A 18 -12.56 8.66 -6.10
N LYS A 19 -12.02 7.79 -5.23
CA LYS A 19 -10.57 7.74 -4.91
C LYS A 19 -9.98 6.33 -4.91
N GLU A 20 -10.57 5.37 -5.63
CA GLU A 20 -10.00 4.03 -5.70
C GLU A 20 -8.65 4.03 -6.44
N LYS A 21 -7.57 3.98 -5.65
CA LYS A 21 -6.19 3.73 -6.09
C LYS A 21 -6.06 2.24 -6.46
N THR A 22 -6.66 1.84 -7.59
CA THR A 22 -6.66 0.44 -8.06
C THR A 22 -5.47 0.17 -8.96
N ILE A 23 -4.87 -1.01 -8.81
CA ILE A 23 -3.81 -1.53 -9.68
C ILE A 23 -4.27 -2.87 -10.22
N THR A 24 -4.10 -3.06 -11.51
CA THR A 24 -4.28 -4.35 -12.19
C THR A 24 -2.92 -4.78 -12.74
N VAL A 25 -2.57 -6.05 -12.54
CA VAL A 25 -1.34 -6.64 -13.06
C VAL A 25 -1.60 -7.11 -14.49
N THR A 26 -0.73 -6.75 -15.44
CA THR A 26 -0.82 -7.23 -16.84
C THR A 26 -0.42 -8.71 -16.94
N GLU A 27 -0.80 -9.39 -18.01
CA GLU A 27 -0.42 -10.80 -18.25
C GLU A 27 1.11 -11.01 -18.25
N GLU A 28 1.85 -10.08 -18.84
CA GLU A 28 3.32 -10.08 -18.81
C GLU A 28 3.85 -9.95 -17.37
N GLY A 29 3.23 -9.08 -16.57
CA GLY A 29 3.55 -8.91 -15.16
C GLY A 29 3.29 -10.18 -14.35
N VAL A 30 2.17 -10.85 -14.59
CA VAL A 30 1.82 -12.13 -13.96
C VAL A 30 2.88 -13.18 -14.29
N THR A 31 3.23 -13.34 -15.57
CA THR A 31 4.24 -14.30 -16.03
C THR A 31 5.60 -14.05 -15.34
N ARG A 32 6.00 -12.78 -15.23
CA ARG A 32 7.25 -12.40 -14.57
C ARG A 32 7.23 -12.73 -13.07
N ILE A 33 6.12 -12.45 -12.39
CA ILE A 33 5.93 -12.76 -10.98
C ILE A 33 5.98 -14.27 -10.74
N GLU A 34 5.29 -15.04 -11.58
CA GLU A 34 5.28 -16.50 -11.51
C GLU A 34 6.69 -17.08 -11.66
N GLY A 35 7.49 -16.55 -12.60
CA GLY A 35 8.89 -16.93 -12.78
C GLY A 35 9.78 -16.56 -11.59
N LEU A 36 9.61 -15.36 -11.01
CA LEU A 36 10.38 -14.90 -9.85
C LEU A 36 10.09 -15.73 -8.59
N LEU A 37 8.82 -16.07 -8.38
CA LEU A 37 8.36 -16.79 -7.21
C LEU A 37 8.36 -18.32 -7.39
N GLN A 38 8.71 -18.79 -8.59
CA GLN A 38 8.68 -20.21 -8.99
C GLN A 38 7.32 -20.86 -8.73
N ILE A 39 6.22 -20.14 -8.97
CA ILE A 39 4.85 -20.63 -8.86
C ILE A 39 4.25 -20.88 -10.23
N LYS A 40 3.33 -21.85 -10.33
CA LYS A 40 2.71 -22.23 -11.60
C LYS A 40 1.59 -21.29 -12.07
N ASN A 41 0.83 -20.75 -11.12
CA ASN A 41 -0.32 -19.89 -11.38
C ASN A 41 -0.52 -18.96 -10.18
N LEU A 42 -0.40 -17.65 -10.39
CA LEU A 42 -0.59 -16.64 -9.36
C LEU A 42 -2.02 -16.62 -8.79
N TYR A 43 -3.01 -17.00 -9.59
CA TYR A 43 -4.43 -16.95 -9.24
C TYR A 43 -4.96 -18.24 -8.58
N ASP A 44 -4.10 -19.22 -8.30
CA ASP A 44 -4.49 -20.39 -7.51
C ASP A 44 -4.88 -19.96 -6.07
N GLU A 45 -5.87 -20.62 -5.47
CA GLU A 45 -6.35 -20.31 -4.10
C GLU A 45 -5.22 -20.27 -3.05
N LYS A 46 -4.24 -21.18 -3.18
CA LYS A 46 -3.05 -21.24 -2.32
C LYS A 46 -2.16 -19.98 -2.38
N ASN A 47 -2.27 -19.22 -3.47
CA ASN A 47 -1.48 -18.03 -3.76
C ASN A 47 -2.26 -16.72 -3.55
N MET A 48 -3.50 -16.76 -3.05
CA MET A 48 -4.30 -15.55 -2.83
C MET A 48 -3.62 -14.54 -1.90
N SER A 49 -2.95 -15.01 -0.84
CA SER A 49 -2.19 -14.15 0.08
C SER A 49 -0.98 -13.51 -0.60
N VAL A 50 -0.30 -14.27 -1.45
CA VAL A 50 0.83 -13.79 -2.28
C VAL A 50 0.34 -12.71 -3.25
N GLN A 51 -0.73 -12.98 -3.98
CA GLN A 51 -1.35 -12.03 -4.90
C GLN A 51 -1.75 -10.74 -4.16
N HIS A 52 -2.34 -10.86 -2.98
CA HIS A 52 -2.69 -9.71 -2.14
C HIS A 52 -1.46 -8.85 -1.82
N HIS A 53 -0.40 -9.46 -1.30
CA HIS A 53 0.83 -8.73 -0.96
C HIS A 53 1.50 -8.08 -2.17
N ILE A 54 1.47 -8.72 -3.34
CA ILE A 54 1.97 -8.13 -4.58
C ILE A 54 1.19 -6.86 -4.90
N ILE A 55 -0.14 -6.92 -4.87
CA ILE A 55 -0.99 -5.77 -5.18
C ILE A 55 -0.71 -4.62 -4.19
N GLN A 56 -0.61 -4.91 -2.89
CA GLN A 56 -0.30 -3.88 -1.88
C GLN A 56 1.12 -3.30 -2.05
N SER A 57 2.09 -4.12 -2.41
CA SER A 57 3.47 -3.69 -2.70
C SER A 57 3.53 -2.77 -3.91
N LEU A 58 2.83 -3.13 -5.00
CA LEU A 58 2.72 -2.29 -6.19
C LEU A 58 2.01 -0.98 -5.87
N LYS A 59 0.95 -0.99 -5.06
CA LYS A 59 0.25 0.22 -4.61
C LYS A 59 1.19 1.12 -3.82
N ALA A 60 1.88 0.57 -2.82
CA ALA A 60 2.87 1.30 -2.02
C ALA A 60 3.97 1.92 -2.89
N GLN A 61 4.46 1.20 -3.90
CA GLN A 61 5.53 1.66 -4.78
C GLN A 61 5.07 2.73 -5.77
N ARG A 62 3.90 2.56 -6.40
CA ARG A 62 3.44 3.38 -7.53
C ARG A 62 2.51 4.52 -7.15
N LEU A 63 1.65 4.30 -6.14
CA LEU A 63 0.56 5.22 -5.82
C LEU A 63 0.77 6.01 -4.52
N PHE A 64 1.74 5.62 -3.69
CA PHE A 64 2.08 6.31 -2.45
C PHE A 64 3.50 6.85 -2.51
N LYS A 65 3.64 8.17 -2.31
CA LYS A 65 4.89 8.89 -2.41
C LYS A 65 5.31 9.42 -1.05
N LYS A 66 6.59 9.21 -0.73
CA LYS A 66 7.26 9.83 0.40
C LYS A 66 7.23 11.36 0.25
N ASP A 67 7.07 12.06 1.36
CA ASP A 67 6.96 13.52 1.48
C ASP A 67 5.71 14.13 0.81
N VAL A 68 4.75 13.28 0.39
CA VAL A 68 3.46 13.70 -0.16
C VAL A 68 2.32 12.98 0.55
N ASP A 69 2.26 11.65 0.46
CA ASP A 69 1.22 10.83 1.08
C ASP A 69 1.63 10.41 2.51
N TYR A 70 2.92 10.21 2.75
CA TYR A 70 3.49 9.83 4.05
C TYR A 70 4.91 10.39 4.22
N ILE A 71 5.41 10.41 5.45
CA ILE A 71 6.82 10.63 5.76
C ILE A 71 7.38 9.46 6.55
N VAL A 72 8.71 9.34 6.58
CA VAL A 72 9.42 8.40 7.46
C VAL A 72 10.15 9.21 8.52
N LYS A 73 9.82 8.99 9.79
CA LYS A 73 10.45 9.69 10.91
C LYS A 73 10.68 8.73 12.06
N ASN A 74 11.88 8.74 12.64
CA ASN A 74 12.27 7.85 13.74
C ASN A 74 12.06 6.36 13.44
N GLY A 75 12.19 5.96 12.17
CA GLY A 75 11.93 4.59 11.76
C GLY A 75 10.45 4.20 11.80
N GLU A 76 9.52 5.16 11.69
CA GLU A 76 8.09 4.93 11.58
C GLU A 76 7.52 5.64 10.35
N VAL A 77 6.55 5.01 9.69
CA VAL A 77 5.77 5.61 8.61
C VAL A 77 4.63 6.42 9.22
N ILE A 78 4.58 7.71 8.91
CA ILE A 78 3.54 8.63 9.41
C ILE A 78 2.76 9.15 8.22
N ILE A 79 1.44 8.99 8.25
CA ILE A 79 0.55 9.43 7.19
C ILE A 79 0.45 10.96 7.20
N VAL A 80 0.51 11.57 6.01
CA VAL A 80 0.27 13.00 5.81
C VAL A 80 -1.17 13.19 5.37
N ASP A 81 -1.91 14.03 6.07
CA ASP A 81 -3.24 14.44 5.68
C ASP A 81 -3.17 15.27 4.39
N GLU A 82 -3.81 14.79 3.32
CA GLU A 82 -3.74 15.40 1.98
C GLU A 82 -4.32 16.83 1.89
N PHE A 83 -5.18 17.21 2.85
CA PHE A 83 -5.85 18.50 2.83
C PHE A 83 -5.12 19.56 3.65
N THR A 84 -4.57 19.14 4.78
CA THR A 84 -3.99 20.05 5.79
C THR A 84 -2.47 19.93 5.89
N GLY A 85 -1.88 18.87 5.35
CA GLY A 85 -0.46 18.53 5.54
C GLY A 85 -0.13 18.10 6.98
N ARG A 86 -1.14 17.87 7.83
CA ARG A 86 -0.93 17.46 9.21
C ARG A 86 -0.44 16.02 9.27
N LEU A 87 0.48 15.77 10.19
CA LEU A 87 0.99 14.44 10.48
C LEU A 87 -0.03 13.67 11.33
N MET A 88 -0.45 12.50 10.84
CA MET A 88 -1.46 11.68 11.47
C MET A 88 -0.81 10.54 12.26
N PHE A 89 -0.27 10.87 13.44
CA PHE A 89 0.35 9.89 14.33
C PHE A 89 -0.63 8.79 14.76
N GLY A 90 -0.12 7.55 14.86
CA GLY A 90 -0.90 6.38 15.27
C GLY A 90 -1.91 5.88 14.23
N ARG A 91 -2.10 6.58 13.10
CA ARG A 91 -2.93 6.08 12.00
C ARG A 91 -2.12 5.17 11.08
N ARG A 92 -2.76 4.09 10.65
CA ARG A 92 -2.20 3.12 9.69
C ARG A 92 -3.11 3.02 8.47
N TYR A 93 -2.53 2.71 7.33
CA TYR A 93 -3.31 2.33 6.15
C TYR A 93 -3.79 0.89 6.32
N SER A 94 -5.03 0.62 5.94
CA SER A 94 -5.66 -0.69 6.08
C SER A 94 -5.12 -1.72 5.07
N ASP A 95 -5.58 -2.96 5.21
CA ASP A 95 -5.46 -4.01 4.18
C ASP A 95 -4.00 -4.43 3.86
N GLY A 96 -3.09 -4.23 4.81
CA GLY A 96 -1.66 -4.54 4.65
C GLY A 96 -0.87 -3.49 3.86
N LEU A 97 -1.51 -2.42 3.37
CA LEU A 97 -0.83 -1.36 2.62
C LEU A 97 0.24 -0.64 3.46
N HIS A 98 -0.03 -0.41 4.75
CA HIS A 98 0.93 0.26 5.62
C HIS A 98 2.21 -0.58 5.80
N GLN A 99 2.05 -1.90 5.92
CA GLN A 99 3.18 -2.84 6.00
C GLN A 99 3.97 -2.86 4.69
N ALA A 100 3.30 -2.75 3.55
CA ALA A 100 3.96 -2.65 2.25
C ALA A 100 4.77 -1.35 2.11
N ILE A 101 4.28 -0.21 2.65
CA ILE A 101 5.04 1.05 2.69
C ILE A 101 6.22 0.95 3.67
N GLU A 102 6.01 0.36 4.85
CA GLU A 102 7.10 0.10 5.81
C GLU A 102 8.21 -0.75 5.15
N ALA A 103 7.85 -1.84 4.48
CA ALA A 103 8.77 -2.69 3.75
C ALA A 103 9.50 -1.94 2.63
N LYS A 104 8.78 -1.14 1.83
CA LYS A 104 9.33 -0.29 0.77
C LYS A 104 10.40 0.66 1.27
N GLU A 105 10.19 1.24 2.45
CA GLU A 105 11.12 2.21 3.04
C GLU A 105 12.19 1.57 3.93
N GLY A 106 12.22 0.23 4.03
CA GLY A 106 13.16 -0.49 4.91
C GLY A 106 12.91 -0.24 6.39
N VAL A 107 11.68 0.13 6.75
CA VAL A 107 11.24 0.39 8.13
C VAL A 107 10.83 -0.92 8.79
N VAL A 108 11.04 -1.02 10.10
CA VAL A 108 10.57 -2.16 10.89
C VAL A 108 9.05 -2.25 10.79
N ILE A 109 8.57 -3.35 10.21
CA ILE A 109 7.15 -3.61 10.04
C ILE A 109 6.54 -3.87 11.42
N ALA A 110 5.63 -3.01 11.85
CA ALA A 110 4.92 -3.22 13.10
C ALA A 110 3.97 -4.43 12.96
N ARG A 111 4.04 -5.37 13.90
CA ARG A 111 3.21 -6.59 13.86
C ARG A 111 1.75 -6.25 14.09
N GLU A 112 0.94 -6.32 13.05
CA GLU A 112 -0.50 -6.57 13.17
C GLU A 112 -0.71 -8.09 13.09
N ASN A 113 -0.72 -8.81 14.22
CA ASN A 113 -1.19 -10.20 14.40
C ASN A 113 -0.91 -11.27 13.30
N GLN A 114 -0.04 -11.02 12.32
CA GLN A 114 0.25 -11.89 11.19
C GLN A 114 1.75 -12.15 11.09
N THR A 115 2.06 -13.37 10.62
CA THR A 115 3.34 -14.07 10.72
C THR A 115 4.52 -13.36 10.06
N LEU A 116 5.68 -13.42 10.71
CA LEU A 116 7.00 -12.90 10.28
C LEU A 116 7.40 -13.27 8.84
N ALA A 117 6.89 -14.39 8.30
CA ALA A 117 7.18 -14.85 6.94
C ALA A 117 6.67 -13.87 5.85
N THR A 118 5.55 -13.19 6.11
CA THR A 118 4.94 -12.21 5.20
C THR A 118 5.88 -11.03 4.91
N SER A 119 6.59 -10.54 5.94
CA SER A 119 7.51 -9.40 5.82
C SER A 119 8.67 -9.65 4.87
N SER A 120 9.24 -10.86 4.88
CA SER A 120 10.37 -11.22 4.00
C SER A 120 9.93 -11.32 2.54
N PHE A 121 8.70 -11.79 2.32
CA PHE A 121 8.11 -11.94 1.00
C PHE A 121 7.83 -10.59 0.33
N ILE A 122 7.31 -9.62 1.10
CA ILE A 122 7.07 -8.26 0.64
C ILE A 122 8.38 -7.57 0.25
N LEU A 123 9.45 -7.74 1.04
CA LEU A 123 10.78 -7.20 0.72
C LEU A 123 11.34 -7.74 -0.61
N LEU A 124 11.17 -9.05 -0.88
CA LEU A 124 11.60 -9.67 -2.13
C LEU A 124 10.92 -9.07 -3.38
N ILE A 125 9.65 -8.69 -3.25
CA ILE A 125 8.87 -8.14 -4.38
C ILE A 125 9.25 -6.67 -4.65
N ILE A 126 9.71 -5.95 -3.64
CA ILE A 126 10.01 -4.51 -3.76
C ILE A 126 11.46 -4.23 -4.16
N SER A 127 12.41 -5.14 -3.89
CA SER A 127 13.82 -5.04 -4.32
C SER A 127 14.02 -5.36 -5.80
#